data_AF-A0A3N5YP07-F1
#
_entry.id   AF-A0A3N5YP07-F1
#
_cell.length_a   1.000
_cell.length_b   1.000
_cell.length_c   1.000
_cell.angle_alpha   90.00
_cell.angle_beta   90.00
_cell.angle_gamma   90.00
#
_symmetry.space_group_name_H-M   'P 1'
#
loop_
_entity.id
_entity.type
_entity.pdbx_description
1 polymer ?
#
loop_
_entity_poly.entity_id
_entity_poly.type
_entity_poly.pdbx_seq_one_letter_code
_entity_poly.pdbx_strand_id
1 'polypeptide(L)'
;MERRPMRISHHPILAIPAQPEVRFTWNDAPLSGLDGEMISSALIANGIHIFGHHPKDGSPQGIFCANGQCSQCLVMVDGRPVKACMTPLRAGMEVRSVEGLPPLPAEDADPRSAPVAAVATEVLIIGGGPAGLSAAIELGKLGVKTLVVDDKDRLGGKLVLQTHKFFGSVEDSHAGTRGFEIGNILATEIQKYPSVEVWLNATAVAVFSDHVVGLVRDGRYLTVTPAKLMVATGAREKMLSFPGNTLPGVYGAGAFQTLVNRDLVKSSERVLIVGGGNVGLIAGYHAIQAGIEVAALIEALPQVGGYKVHADKLMRLGVPIFTRHTILCAAGADRVQSATIAELDSRWNVIPGTEKCF
;
A
#
# COMPACT_ATOMS: atom_id res chain seq x y z
N MET A 1 -9.16 23.79 -17.79
CA MET A 1 -9.97 22.73 -17.16
C MET A 1 -9.68 22.79 -15.67
N GLU A 2 -10.65 23.22 -14.87
CA GLU A 2 -10.50 23.38 -13.43
C GLU A 2 -10.15 22.01 -12.81
N ARG A 3 -8.97 21.88 -12.21
CA ARG A 3 -8.53 20.60 -11.64
C ARG A 3 -9.44 20.29 -10.45
N ARG A 4 -10.27 19.24 -10.56
CA ARG A 4 -11.06 18.77 -9.40
C ARG A 4 -10.10 18.42 -8.26
N PRO A 5 -10.45 18.75 -7.00
CA PRO A 5 -9.61 18.43 -5.86
C PRO A 5 -9.53 16.92 -5.69
N MET A 6 -8.31 16.37 -5.68
CA MET A 6 -8.07 14.94 -5.49
C MET A 6 -8.10 14.55 -4.01
N ARG A 7 -8.01 15.51 -3.07
CA ARG A 7 -8.15 15.23 -1.64
C ARG A 7 -9.59 14.95 -1.26
N ILE A 8 -9.79 13.93 -0.44
CA ILE A 8 -11.08 13.54 0.12
C ILE A 8 -11.38 14.47 1.30
N SER A 9 -12.28 15.43 1.08
CA SER A 9 -12.74 16.38 2.13
C SER A 9 -13.91 15.85 2.96
N HIS A 10 -14.55 14.77 2.52
CA HIS A 10 -15.63 14.09 3.22
C HIS A 10 -15.50 12.59 3.02
N HIS A 11 -15.52 11.82 4.11
CA HIS A 11 -15.53 10.36 4.07
C HIS A 11 -16.61 9.82 5.02
N PRO A 12 -17.45 8.86 4.62
CA PRO A 12 -18.59 8.40 5.43
C PRO A 12 -18.19 7.60 6.68
N ILE A 13 -16.92 7.26 6.83
CA ILE A 13 -16.42 6.38 7.91
C ILE A 13 -15.19 6.97 8.61
N LEU A 14 -14.34 7.68 7.88
CA LEU A 14 -13.02 8.08 8.37
C LEU A 14 -13.11 9.55 8.73
N ALA A 15 -12.55 9.91 9.88
CA ALA A 15 -12.35 11.30 10.22
C ALA A 15 -11.30 11.90 9.27
N ILE A 16 -11.51 13.14 8.85
CA ILE A 16 -10.50 13.90 8.10
C ILE A 16 -9.66 14.65 9.14
N PRO A 17 -8.39 14.25 9.38
CA PRO A 17 -7.57 14.90 10.38
C PRO A 17 -7.20 16.32 9.92
N ALA A 18 -7.19 17.26 10.87
CA ALA A 18 -6.56 18.55 10.62
C ALA A 18 -5.04 18.33 10.60
N GLN A 19 -4.40 18.65 9.47
CA GLN A 19 -2.96 18.60 9.32
C GLN A 19 -2.47 19.95 8.77
N PRO A 20 -1.33 20.47 9.28
CA PRO A 20 -0.75 21.70 8.77
C PRO A 20 -0.39 21.57 7.29
N GLU A 21 -0.65 22.62 6.52
CA GLU A 21 -0.17 22.71 5.15
C GLU A 21 1.29 23.15 5.12
N VAL A 22 2.09 22.52 4.27
CA VAL A 22 3.49 22.86 4.02
C VAL A 22 3.72 23.13 2.54
N ARG A 23 4.61 24.07 2.23
CA ARG A 23 5.04 24.38 0.86
C ARG A 23 6.26 23.55 0.49
N PHE A 24 6.31 23.10 -0.75
CA PHE A 24 7.44 22.40 -1.35
C PHE A 24 7.50 22.74 -2.85
N THR A 25 8.52 22.28 -3.58
CA THR A 25 8.55 22.43 -5.04
C THR A 25 8.48 21.09 -5.74
N TRP A 26 7.84 21.07 -6.91
CA TRP A 26 7.86 19.97 -7.85
C TRP A 26 8.37 20.48 -9.19
N ASN A 27 9.55 20.02 -9.62
CA ASN A 27 10.20 20.51 -10.84
C ASN A 27 10.25 22.05 -10.87
N ASP A 28 10.77 22.65 -9.80
CA ASP A 28 10.87 24.10 -9.56
C ASP A 28 9.54 24.85 -9.40
N ALA A 29 8.40 24.21 -9.67
CA ALA A 29 7.09 24.82 -9.48
C ALA A 29 6.65 24.70 -8.01
N PRO A 30 6.16 25.79 -7.39
CA PRO A 30 5.68 25.74 -6.01
C PRO A 30 4.39 24.92 -5.92
N LEU A 31 4.33 24.01 -4.94
CA LEU A 31 3.16 23.23 -4.57
C LEU A 31 2.92 23.28 -3.06
N SER A 32 1.73 22.83 -2.66
CA SER A 32 1.33 22.65 -1.28
C SER A 32 0.96 21.20 -1.00
N GLY A 33 1.28 20.73 0.21
CA GLY A 33 0.90 19.43 0.75
C GLY A 33 0.65 19.50 2.24
N LEU A 34 0.37 18.36 2.87
CA LEU A 34 0.19 18.22 4.31
C LEU A 34 1.50 17.77 4.95
N ASP A 35 1.84 18.34 6.10
CA ASP A 35 3.06 17.99 6.82
C ASP A 35 3.07 16.50 7.19
N GLY A 36 4.17 15.80 6.85
CA GLY A 36 4.35 14.39 7.17
C GLY A 36 3.57 13.39 6.30
N GLU A 37 2.71 13.83 5.37
CA GLU A 37 2.12 12.92 4.39
C GLU A 37 3.18 12.37 3.44
N MET A 38 2.95 11.21 2.79
CA MET A 38 3.94 10.70 1.83
C MET A 38 4.01 11.62 0.59
N ILE A 39 5.22 11.87 0.06
CA ILE A 39 5.42 12.70 -1.14
C ILE A 39 4.52 12.22 -2.29
N SER A 40 4.38 10.91 -2.50
CA SER A 40 3.51 10.38 -3.55
C SER A 40 2.06 10.84 -3.41
N SER A 41 1.57 10.94 -2.18
CA SER A 41 0.19 11.30 -1.88
C SER A 41 -0.03 12.80 -2.07
N ALA A 42 0.96 13.62 -1.70
CA ALA A 42 0.99 15.05 -2.02
C ALA A 42 0.97 15.31 -3.54
N LEU A 43 1.77 14.56 -4.32
CA LEU A 43 1.80 14.70 -5.78
C LEU A 43 0.47 14.31 -6.42
N ILE A 44 -0.12 13.17 -6.03
CA ILE A 44 -1.43 12.73 -6.54
C ILE A 44 -2.52 13.73 -6.11
N ALA A 45 -2.46 14.26 -4.89
CA ALA A 45 -3.38 15.29 -4.42
C ALA A 45 -3.35 16.57 -5.29
N ASN A 46 -2.19 16.88 -5.88
CA ASN A 46 -2.00 17.99 -6.82
C ASN A 46 -2.27 17.61 -8.29
N GLY A 47 -2.76 16.39 -8.55
CA GLY A 47 -3.08 15.88 -9.88
C GLY A 47 -1.86 15.45 -10.70
N ILE A 48 -0.72 15.19 -10.05
CA ILE A 48 0.50 14.70 -10.68
C ILE A 48 0.51 13.18 -10.55
N HIS A 49 0.48 12.48 -11.68
CA HIS A 49 0.48 11.02 -11.74
C HIS A 49 1.77 10.43 -12.28
N ILE A 50 2.60 11.25 -12.92
CA ILE A 50 3.85 10.87 -13.55
C ILE A 50 4.97 11.48 -12.71
N PHE A 51 5.78 10.62 -12.11
CA PHE A 51 6.88 11.00 -11.25
C PHE A 51 8.23 10.95 -11.99
N GLY A 52 8.24 10.40 -13.20
CA GLY A 52 9.42 10.27 -14.04
C GLY A 52 9.18 9.32 -15.21
N HIS A 53 10.24 8.96 -15.91
CA HIS A 53 10.20 8.04 -17.05
C HIS A 53 11.25 6.95 -16.93
N HIS A 54 10.87 5.74 -17.34
CA HIS A 54 11.72 4.58 -17.28
C HIS A 54 12.93 4.73 -18.23
N PRO A 55 14.17 4.48 -17.77
CA PRO A 55 15.38 4.81 -18.53
C PRO A 55 15.56 4.02 -19.83
N LYS A 56 14.92 2.86 -19.96
CA LYS A 56 15.11 1.97 -21.13
C LYS A 56 14.21 2.32 -22.31
N ASP A 57 12.96 2.68 -22.04
CA ASP A 57 11.91 2.80 -23.04
C ASP A 57 11.14 4.13 -22.96
N GLY A 58 11.49 5.00 -22.01
CA GLY A 58 10.84 6.30 -21.82
C GLY A 58 9.40 6.19 -21.34
N SER A 59 8.94 5.01 -20.90
CA SER A 59 7.57 4.84 -20.42
C SER A 59 7.32 5.65 -19.14
N PRO A 60 6.15 6.29 -18.98
CA PRO A 60 5.86 7.10 -17.80
C PRO A 60 5.74 6.21 -16.56
N GLN A 61 6.27 6.69 -15.43
CA GLN A 61 6.23 5.99 -14.14
C GLN A 61 5.54 6.83 -13.08
N GLY A 62 4.86 6.17 -12.14
CA GLY A 62 4.12 6.83 -11.07
C GLY A 62 3.93 5.94 -9.86
N ILE A 63 2.93 6.24 -9.05
CA ILE A 63 2.57 5.37 -7.93
C ILE A 63 1.99 4.03 -8.44
N PHE A 64 2.40 2.91 -7.82
CA PHE A 64 1.94 1.57 -8.21
C PHE A 64 1.64 0.66 -6.99
N CYS A 65 2.60 0.54 -6.06
CA CYS A 65 2.49 -0.34 -4.88
C CYS A 65 2.18 0.37 -3.55
N ALA A 66 2.55 1.65 -3.43
CA ALA A 66 2.49 2.46 -2.20
C ALA A 66 3.04 1.77 -0.93
N ASN A 67 4.05 0.91 -1.06
CA ASN A 67 4.63 0.16 0.07
C ASN A 67 6.17 0.03 -0.02
N GLY A 68 6.80 0.80 -0.91
CA GLY A 68 8.24 0.83 -1.06
C GLY A 68 8.86 -0.31 -1.86
N GLN A 69 8.10 -1.15 -2.56
CA GLN A 69 8.62 -2.39 -3.15
C GLN A 69 8.89 -2.34 -4.66
N CYS A 70 8.11 -1.58 -5.45
CA CYS A 70 8.20 -1.60 -6.93
C CYS A 70 9.16 -0.56 -7.54
N SER A 71 9.60 0.43 -6.76
CA SER A 71 10.44 1.56 -7.18
C SER A 71 9.93 2.47 -8.32
N GLN A 72 8.72 2.27 -8.87
CA GLN A 72 8.17 3.15 -9.92
C GLN A 72 7.88 4.58 -9.45
N CYS A 73 7.72 4.80 -8.15
CA CYS A 73 7.46 6.13 -7.58
C CYS A 73 8.73 6.89 -7.22
N LEU A 74 9.85 6.63 -7.90
CA LEU A 74 11.12 7.25 -7.59
C LEU A 74 11.07 8.74 -7.93
N VAL A 75 11.56 9.58 -7.01
CA VAL A 75 11.70 11.03 -7.18
C VAL A 75 13.05 11.46 -6.64
N MET A 76 13.57 12.60 -7.09
CA MET A 76 14.71 13.23 -6.46
C MET A 76 14.23 14.16 -5.34
N VAL A 77 14.85 14.05 -4.17
CA VAL A 77 14.66 14.97 -3.04
C VAL A 77 16.03 15.40 -2.57
N ASP A 78 16.27 16.72 -2.57
CA ASP A 78 17.54 17.32 -2.12
C ASP A 78 18.78 16.64 -2.73
N GLY A 79 18.71 16.34 -4.04
CA GLY A 79 19.79 15.68 -4.80
C GLY A 79 19.92 14.17 -4.60
N ARG A 80 19.01 13.52 -3.86
CA ARG A 80 19.04 12.06 -3.62
C ARG A 80 17.79 11.35 -4.17
N PRO A 81 17.93 10.17 -4.80
CA PRO A 81 16.77 9.39 -5.22
C PRO A 81 16.09 8.75 -4.01
N VAL A 82 14.80 8.99 -3.87
CA VAL A 82 13.97 8.43 -2.78
C VAL A 82 12.65 7.87 -3.31
N LYS A 83 12.08 6.92 -2.58
CA LYS A 83 10.77 6.35 -2.91
C LYS A 83 9.69 7.28 -2.38
N ALA A 84 9.02 8.02 -3.27
CA ALA A 84 7.98 8.99 -2.90
C ALA A 84 6.88 8.43 -1.97
N CYS A 85 6.55 7.13 -2.10
CA CYS A 85 5.53 6.49 -1.26
C CYS A 85 5.97 6.09 0.15
N MET A 86 7.25 6.26 0.49
CA MET A 86 7.85 5.95 1.79
C MET A 86 8.52 7.15 2.45
N THR A 87 8.58 8.29 1.75
CA THR A 87 9.25 9.50 2.22
C THR A 87 8.20 10.53 2.65
N PRO A 88 8.16 10.91 3.94
CA PRO A 88 7.29 11.99 4.42
C PRO A 88 7.69 13.35 3.83
N LEU A 89 6.70 14.13 3.41
CA LEU A 89 6.84 15.51 2.96
C LEU A 89 7.19 16.41 4.14
N ARG A 90 8.05 17.40 3.90
CA ARG A 90 8.41 18.46 4.86
C ARG A 90 8.44 19.81 4.16
N ALA A 91 8.26 20.88 4.93
CA ALA A 91 8.34 22.24 4.43
C ALA A 91 9.69 22.52 3.76
N GLY A 92 9.65 23.16 2.60
CA GLY A 92 10.82 23.57 1.83
C GLY A 92 11.52 22.47 1.02
N MET A 93 10.99 21.24 1.02
CA MET A 93 11.56 20.16 0.19
C MET A 93 11.58 20.54 -1.29
N GLU A 94 12.71 20.27 -1.94
CA GLU A 94 12.83 20.33 -3.39
C GLU A 94 12.62 18.94 -3.97
N VAL A 95 11.46 18.73 -4.61
CA VAL A 95 11.11 17.44 -5.22
C VAL A 95 11.21 17.58 -6.74
N ARG A 96 11.88 16.63 -7.40
CA ARG A 96 11.96 16.60 -8.88
C ARG A 96 11.62 15.23 -9.43
N SER A 97 11.14 15.20 -10.67
CA SER A 97 10.97 13.95 -11.40
C SER A 97 12.30 13.27 -11.66
N VAL A 98 12.27 11.94 -11.78
CA VAL A 98 13.44 11.16 -12.21
C VAL A 98 13.31 10.89 -13.71
N GLU A 99 14.12 11.60 -14.49
CA GLU A 99 14.22 11.39 -15.94
C GLU A 99 15.44 10.51 -16.23
N GLY A 100 15.20 9.23 -16.54
CA GLY A 100 16.28 8.27 -16.77
C GLY A 100 16.86 7.69 -15.48
N LEU A 101 18.19 7.53 -15.41
CA LEU A 101 18.86 7.05 -14.21
C LEU A 101 19.19 8.22 -13.29
N PRO A 102 18.84 8.17 -12.00
CA PRO A 102 19.19 9.23 -11.07
C PRO A 102 20.72 9.30 -10.92
N PRO A 103 21.30 10.51 -10.85
CA PRO A 103 22.71 10.65 -10.55
C PRO A 103 22.99 10.11 -9.15
N LEU A 104 24.07 9.35 -9.01
CA LEU A 104 24.61 9.03 -7.70
C LEU A 104 25.42 10.24 -7.21
N PRO A 105 25.22 10.71 -5.97
CA PRO A 105 26.09 11.72 -5.41
C PRO A 105 27.53 11.17 -5.39
N ALA A 106 28.51 12.02 -5.74
CA ALA A 106 29.92 11.68 -5.56
C ALA A 106 30.18 11.52 -4.06
N GLU A 107 30.42 10.30 -3.61
CA GLU A 107 30.67 9.97 -2.21
C GLU A 107 32.05 9.30 -2.13
N ASP A 108 33.09 10.14 -2.01
CA ASP A 108 34.49 9.73 -1.99
C ASP A 108 35.01 9.45 -0.56
N ALA A 109 34.13 9.52 0.44
CA ALA A 109 34.49 9.27 1.83
C ALA A 109 34.48 7.77 2.13
N ASP A 110 35.52 7.28 2.80
CA ASP A 110 35.52 5.90 3.30
C ASP A 110 34.30 5.65 4.19
N PRO A 111 33.55 4.56 3.96
CA PRO A 111 32.41 4.22 4.81
C PRO A 111 32.91 4.01 6.24
N ARG A 112 32.40 4.81 7.17
CA ARG A 112 32.74 4.67 8.58
C ARG A 112 32.12 3.39 9.13
N SER A 113 32.94 2.41 9.47
CA SER A 113 32.50 1.22 10.20
C SER A 113 32.24 1.59 11.66
N ALA A 114 31.00 1.48 12.12
CA ALA A 114 30.66 1.50 13.53
C ALA A 114 30.42 0.05 14.02
N PRO A 115 30.70 -0.26 15.29
CA PRO A 115 30.28 -1.53 15.88
C PRO A 115 28.78 -1.75 15.68
N VAL A 116 28.41 -2.93 15.22
CA VAL A 116 27.00 -3.31 15.02
C VAL A 116 26.42 -3.66 16.38
N ALA A 117 25.37 -2.95 16.80
CA ALA A 117 24.66 -3.28 18.03
C ALA A 117 24.02 -4.66 17.91
N ALA A 118 24.16 -5.49 18.95
CA ALA A 118 23.59 -6.82 19.01
C ALA A 118 22.61 -6.94 20.18
N VAL A 119 21.44 -7.52 19.93
CA VAL A 119 20.40 -7.75 20.92
C VAL A 119 19.99 -9.22 20.91
N ALA A 120 19.72 -9.79 22.08
CA ALA A 120 19.21 -11.15 22.22
C ALA A 120 17.78 -11.13 22.78
N THR A 121 16.94 -12.02 22.27
CA THR A 121 15.53 -12.19 22.70
C THR A 121 15.15 -13.67 22.69
N GLU A 122 14.12 -14.06 23.44
CA GLU A 122 13.61 -15.43 23.37
C GLU A 122 12.85 -15.62 22.06
N VAL A 123 11.92 -14.71 21.76
CA VAL A 123 11.15 -14.72 20.52
C VAL A 123 11.35 -13.41 19.76
N LEU A 124 11.61 -13.49 18.46
CA LEU A 124 11.52 -12.38 17.52
C LEU A 124 10.36 -12.63 16.56
N ILE A 125 9.45 -11.66 16.46
CA ILE A 125 8.34 -11.66 15.50
C ILE A 125 8.61 -10.57 14.47
N ILE A 126 8.73 -10.95 13.20
CA ILE A 126 8.87 -10.01 12.09
C ILE A 126 7.48 -9.72 11.50
N GLY A 127 6.94 -8.55 11.80
CA GLY A 127 5.66 -8.05 11.31
C GLY A 127 4.65 -7.78 12.43
N GLY A 128 4.23 -6.52 12.56
CA GLY A 128 3.22 -6.00 13.50
C GLY A 128 1.80 -6.00 12.92
N GLY A 129 1.50 -6.91 12.00
CA GLY A 129 0.15 -7.18 11.50
C GLY A 129 -0.65 -8.09 12.45
N PRO A 130 -1.92 -8.42 12.11
CA PRO A 130 -2.78 -9.22 12.99
C PRO A 130 -2.15 -10.55 13.42
N ALA A 131 -1.50 -11.29 12.51
CA ALA A 131 -0.84 -12.54 12.85
C ALA A 131 0.28 -12.37 13.90
N GLY A 132 1.13 -11.35 13.73
CA GLY A 132 2.22 -11.07 14.66
C GLY A 132 1.73 -10.51 15.99
N LEU A 133 0.73 -9.62 15.97
CA LEU A 133 0.13 -9.07 17.18
C LEU A 133 -0.58 -10.13 18.01
N SER A 134 -1.39 -10.99 17.39
CA SER A 134 -2.07 -12.09 18.08
C SER A 134 -1.05 -13.04 18.73
N ALA A 135 0.01 -13.43 18.01
CA ALA A 135 1.06 -14.27 18.57
C ALA A 135 1.81 -13.58 19.74
N ALA A 136 2.13 -12.30 19.59
CA ALA A 136 2.79 -11.53 20.63
C ALA A 136 1.93 -11.39 21.90
N ILE A 137 0.61 -11.23 21.75
CA ILE A 137 -0.33 -11.17 22.88
C ILE A 137 -0.35 -12.51 23.63
N GLU A 138 -0.43 -13.65 22.94
CA GLU A 138 -0.41 -14.97 23.59
C GLU A 138 0.92 -15.24 24.31
N LEU A 139 2.06 -14.87 23.70
CA LEU A 139 3.36 -14.95 24.36
C LEU A 139 3.48 -13.99 25.55
N GLY A 140 2.88 -12.81 25.45
CA GLY A 140 2.81 -11.81 26.51
C GLY A 140 2.06 -12.32 27.74
N LYS A 141 0.92 -13.01 27.56
CA LYS A 141 0.17 -13.66 28.64
C LYS A 141 0.98 -14.71 29.39
N LEU A 142 1.94 -15.34 28.71
CA LEU A 142 2.86 -16.34 29.28
C LEU A 142 4.16 -15.72 29.82
N GLY A 143 4.36 -14.41 29.70
CA GLY A 143 5.55 -13.71 30.17
C GLY A 143 6.82 -13.96 29.34
N VAL A 144 6.71 -14.50 28.12
CA VAL A 144 7.86 -14.81 27.25
C VAL A 144 8.46 -13.53 26.68
N LYS A 145 9.78 -13.35 26.78
CA LYS A 145 10.47 -12.17 26.26
C LYS A 145 10.40 -12.13 24.74
N THR A 146 9.58 -11.23 24.22
CA THR A 146 9.22 -11.16 22.80
C THR A 146 9.58 -9.79 22.25
N LEU A 147 10.27 -9.76 21.12
CA LEU A 147 10.50 -8.54 20.34
C LEU A 147 9.66 -8.61 19.06
N VAL A 148 8.79 -7.62 18.85
CA VAL A 148 8.06 -7.43 17.60
C VAL A 148 8.71 -6.32 16.81
N VAL A 149 9.04 -6.56 15.53
CA VAL A 149 9.61 -5.55 14.63
C VAL A 149 8.69 -5.31 13.44
N ASP A 150 8.49 -4.06 13.06
CA ASP A 150 7.68 -3.67 11.91
C ASP A 150 8.31 -2.48 11.17
N ASP A 151 8.20 -2.47 9.84
CA ASP A 151 8.79 -1.43 8.98
C ASP A 151 7.94 -0.15 8.91
N LYS A 152 6.75 -0.12 9.54
CA LYS A 152 5.84 1.02 9.58
C LYS A 152 5.94 1.83 10.86
N ASP A 153 5.31 3.01 10.81
CA ASP A 153 5.20 3.98 11.90
C ASP A 153 4.18 3.57 12.98
N ARG A 154 3.37 2.54 12.73
CA ARG A 154 2.32 2.05 13.62
C ARG A 154 2.02 0.57 13.39
N LEU A 155 1.46 -0.07 14.42
CA LEU A 155 0.99 -1.46 14.38
C LEU A 155 -0.36 -1.60 13.66
N GLY A 156 -0.73 -2.86 13.36
CA GLY A 156 -2.01 -3.25 12.77
C GLY A 156 -1.88 -3.79 11.34
N GLY A 157 -0.73 -3.61 10.70
CA GLY A 157 -0.48 -4.08 9.33
C GLY A 157 -1.55 -3.61 8.35
N LYS A 158 -2.09 -4.51 7.53
CA LYS A 158 -3.11 -4.14 6.52
C LYS A 158 -4.49 -3.84 7.09
N LEU A 159 -4.76 -4.16 8.37
CA LEU A 159 -6.04 -3.85 9.01
C LEU A 159 -6.31 -2.34 9.05
N VAL A 160 -5.26 -1.52 9.19
CA VAL A 160 -5.39 -0.06 9.26
C VAL A 160 -5.98 0.56 7.98
N LEU A 161 -5.97 -0.18 6.86
CA LEU A 161 -6.54 0.24 5.58
C LEU A 161 -7.97 -0.26 5.37
N GLN A 162 -8.52 -1.04 6.29
CA GLN A 162 -9.80 -1.71 6.12
C GLN A 162 -10.92 -0.97 6.84
N THR A 163 -11.71 -0.22 6.07
CA THR A 163 -12.91 0.47 6.59
C THR A 163 -14.14 -0.45 6.67
N HIS A 164 -14.12 -1.65 6.10
CA HIS A 164 -15.26 -2.58 6.17
C HIS A 164 -15.34 -3.26 7.53
N LYS A 165 -16.55 -3.70 7.92
CA LYS A 165 -16.75 -4.50 9.13
C LYS A 165 -16.39 -5.96 8.87
N PHE A 166 -15.70 -6.58 9.82
CA PHE A 166 -15.38 -8.00 9.77
C PHE A 166 -16.60 -8.85 10.17
N PHE A 167 -16.62 -10.09 9.68
CA PHE A 167 -17.66 -11.08 9.96
C PHE A 167 -17.04 -12.30 10.65
N GLY A 168 -17.87 -13.10 11.33
CA GLY A 168 -17.44 -14.27 12.09
C GLY A 168 -17.96 -14.20 13.52
N SER A 169 -17.23 -14.82 14.45
CA SER A 169 -17.46 -14.67 15.89
C SER A 169 -16.86 -13.36 16.39
N VAL A 170 -17.45 -12.79 17.44
CA VAL A 170 -16.88 -11.62 18.13
C VAL A 170 -15.58 -12.00 18.84
N GLU A 171 -15.52 -13.20 19.39
CA GLU A 171 -14.36 -13.73 20.13
C GLU A 171 -13.13 -13.92 19.24
N ASP A 172 -13.28 -14.55 18.06
CA ASP A 172 -12.13 -14.91 17.22
C ASP A 172 -11.73 -13.80 16.23
N SER A 173 -12.70 -12.96 15.82
CA SER A 173 -12.52 -12.07 14.66
C SER A 173 -13.06 -10.66 14.87
N HIS A 174 -13.46 -10.31 16.11
CA HIS A 174 -14.08 -9.02 16.42
C HIS A 174 -15.20 -8.66 15.44
N ALA A 175 -16.07 -9.63 15.14
CA ALA A 175 -17.15 -9.45 14.18
C ALA A 175 -18.00 -8.20 14.50
N GLY A 176 -18.33 -7.44 13.45
CA GLY A 176 -19.03 -6.16 13.56
C GLY A 176 -18.13 -4.93 13.76
N THR A 177 -16.85 -5.13 14.08
CA THR A 177 -15.83 -4.09 14.21
C THR A 177 -15.11 -3.86 12.88
N ARG A 178 -14.69 -2.62 12.61
CA ARG A 178 -13.95 -2.31 11.37
C ARG A 178 -12.49 -2.71 11.50
N GLY A 179 -11.86 -3.09 10.40
CA GLY A 179 -10.47 -3.57 10.45
C GLY A 179 -9.51 -2.60 11.12
N PHE A 180 -9.58 -1.29 10.82
CA PHE A 180 -8.67 -0.33 11.45
C PHE A 180 -8.87 -0.22 12.97
N GLU A 181 -10.09 -0.42 13.46
CA GLU A 181 -10.40 -0.47 14.90
C GLU A 181 -9.83 -1.75 15.52
N ILE A 182 -9.93 -2.90 14.84
CA ILE A 182 -9.30 -4.16 15.28
C ILE A 182 -7.79 -3.99 15.41
N GLY A 183 -7.15 -3.34 14.42
CA GLY A 183 -5.72 -3.02 14.48
C GLY A 183 -5.36 -2.22 15.75
N ASN A 184 -6.16 -1.22 16.09
CA ASN A 184 -5.97 -0.42 17.31
C ASN A 184 -6.20 -1.22 18.60
N ILE A 185 -7.20 -2.10 18.62
CA ILE A 185 -7.48 -2.99 19.75
C ILE A 185 -6.25 -3.87 20.03
N LEU A 186 -5.74 -4.55 19.00
CA LEU A 186 -4.57 -5.42 19.11
C LEU A 186 -3.31 -4.62 19.52
N ALA A 187 -3.11 -3.44 18.92
CA ALA A 187 -1.99 -2.55 19.25
C ALA A 187 -2.06 -1.97 20.68
N THR A 188 -3.25 -1.88 21.27
CA THR A 188 -3.45 -1.46 22.66
C THR A 188 -3.28 -2.64 23.62
N GLU A 189 -3.79 -3.81 23.23
CA GLU A 189 -3.71 -5.03 24.03
C GLU A 189 -2.26 -5.45 24.29
N ILE A 190 -1.41 -5.41 23.27
CA ILE A 190 0.01 -5.79 23.40
C ILE A 190 0.77 -4.95 24.44
N GLN A 191 0.36 -3.70 24.67
CA GLN A 191 1.01 -2.79 25.64
C GLN A 191 0.79 -3.21 27.10
N LYS A 192 -0.16 -4.11 27.36
CA LYS A 192 -0.41 -4.66 28.70
C LYS A 192 0.67 -5.63 29.16
N TYR A 193 1.52 -6.12 28.25
CA TYR A 193 2.49 -7.17 28.51
C TYR A 193 3.92 -6.60 28.49
N PRO A 194 4.54 -6.32 29.64
CA PRO A 194 5.90 -5.77 29.71
C PRO A 194 6.99 -6.72 29.19
N SER A 195 6.68 -8.01 28.99
CA SER A 195 7.55 -8.98 28.33
C SER A 195 7.62 -8.79 26.81
N VAL A 196 6.75 -7.96 26.23
CA VAL A 196 6.67 -7.72 24.79
C VAL A 196 7.18 -6.32 24.45
N GLU A 197 8.30 -6.26 23.75
CA GLU A 197 8.88 -5.02 23.22
C GLU A 197 8.50 -4.84 21.75
N VAL A 198 8.23 -3.60 21.33
CA VAL A 198 7.86 -3.27 19.95
C VAL A 198 8.83 -2.26 19.37
N TRP A 199 9.43 -2.59 18.23
CA TRP A 199 10.23 -1.66 17.44
C TRP A 199 9.53 -1.35 16.11
N LEU A 200 9.04 -0.12 16.02
CA LEU A 200 8.51 0.47 14.80
C LEU A 200 9.63 1.11 13.98
N ASN A 201 9.36 1.38 12.70
CA ASN A 201 10.37 1.87 11.75
C ASN A 201 11.63 0.98 11.72
N ALA A 202 11.46 -0.32 11.96
CA ALA A 202 12.52 -1.31 12.03
C ALA A 202 12.32 -2.35 10.92
N THR A 203 13.13 -2.27 9.88
CA THR A 203 13.05 -3.18 8.74
C THR A 203 13.97 -4.38 8.96
N ALA A 204 13.42 -5.58 8.99
CA ALA A 204 14.22 -6.80 8.87
C ALA A 204 14.70 -6.96 7.42
N VAL A 205 16.02 -6.92 7.23
CA VAL A 205 16.65 -6.95 5.91
C VAL A 205 17.21 -8.33 5.55
N ALA A 206 17.53 -9.16 6.55
CA ALA A 206 18.06 -10.50 6.34
C ALA A 206 17.78 -11.41 7.53
N VAL A 207 17.58 -12.70 7.24
CA VAL A 207 17.65 -13.80 8.21
C VAL A 207 18.82 -14.68 7.76
N PHE A 208 19.85 -14.78 8.59
CA PHE A 208 21.08 -15.52 8.28
C PHE A 208 20.96 -16.99 8.68
N SER A 209 21.86 -17.84 8.17
CA SER A 209 21.85 -19.29 8.40
C SER A 209 22.09 -19.70 9.85
N ASP A 210 22.69 -18.82 10.65
CA ASP A 210 22.87 -18.97 12.10
C ASP A 210 21.68 -18.44 12.91
N HIS A 211 20.57 -18.09 12.23
CA HIS A 211 19.34 -17.50 12.77
C HIS A 211 19.49 -16.07 13.30
N VAL A 212 20.63 -15.41 13.10
CA VAL A 212 20.75 -13.98 13.36
C VAL A 212 19.87 -13.22 12.36
N VAL A 213 19.18 -12.19 12.82
CA VAL A 213 18.34 -11.33 11.98
C VAL A 213 18.97 -9.95 11.90
N GLY A 214 19.28 -9.51 10.69
CA GLY A 214 19.74 -8.14 10.41
C GLY A 214 18.55 -7.19 10.34
N LEU A 215 18.60 -6.11 11.12
CA LEU A 215 17.60 -5.05 11.14
C LEU A 215 18.22 -3.71 10.77
N VAL A 216 17.44 -2.85 10.10
CA VAL A 216 17.73 -1.43 9.93
C VAL A 216 16.67 -0.63 10.68
N ARG A 217 17.10 0.22 11.61
CA ARG A 217 16.22 1.12 12.38
C ARG A 217 16.91 2.46 12.57
N ASP A 218 16.19 3.55 12.32
CA ASP A 218 16.71 4.93 12.45
C ASP A 218 18.03 5.16 11.71
N GLY A 219 18.16 4.56 10.51
CA GLY A 219 19.36 4.64 9.66
C GLY A 219 20.56 3.83 10.16
N ARG A 220 20.39 2.97 11.17
CA ARG A 220 21.46 2.14 11.73
C ARG A 220 21.17 0.66 11.54
N TYR A 221 22.22 -0.09 11.20
CA TYR A 221 22.17 -1.55 11.16
C TYR A 221 22.44 -2.13 12.54
N LEU A 222 21.67 -3.16 12.90
CA LEU A 222 21.80 -3.92 14.14
C LEU A 222 21.40 -5.38 13.91
N THR A 223 21.82 -6.25 14.81
CA THR A 223 21.52 -7.69 14.74
C THR A 223 20.71 -8.15 15.94
N VAL A 224 19.71 -8.99 15.70
CA VAL A 224 18.94 -9.67 16.74
C VAL A 224 19.22 -11.16 16.68
N THR A 225 19.57 -11.76 17.81
CA THR A 225 19.71 -13.22 17.95
C THR A 225 18.51 -13.76 18.75
N PRO A 226 17.49 -14.32 18.10
CA PRO A 226 16.37 -14.94 18.78
C PRO A 226 16.61 -16.42 19.09
N ALA A 227 16.03 -16.93 20.19
CA ALA A 227 15.92 -18.38 20.40
C ALA A 227 14.85 -19.02 19.47
N LYS A 228 13.81 -18.25 19.13
CA LYS A 228 12.75 -18.60 18.17
C LYS A 228 12.39 -17.42 17.28
N LEU A 229 12.26 -17.68 15.99
CA LEU A 229 11.86 -16.69 14.99
C LEU A 229 10.46 -17.01 14.46
N MET A 230 9.58 -16.00 14.44
CA MET A 230 8.29 -16.06 13.74
C MET A 230 8.28 -15.02 12.62
N VAL A 231 7.96 -15.46 11.40
CA VAL A 231 7.82 -14.59 10.23
C VAL A 231 6.34 -14.33 9.98
N ALA A 232 5.93 -13.08 10.21
CA ALA A 232 4.55 -12.59 10.07
C ALA A 232 4.47 -11.39 9.10
N THR A 233 5.31 -11.39 8.06
CA THR A 233 5.52 -10.27 7.12
C THR A 233 4.37 -9.99 6.16
N GLY A 234 3.26 -10.72 6.28
CA GLY A 234 2.09 -10.61 5.42
C GLY A 234 2.33 -11.13 4.00
N ALA A 235 1.49 -10.67 3.06
CA ALA A 235 1.52 -11.07 1.66
C ALA A 235 1.44 -9.85 0.74
N ARG A 236 1.80 -10.05 -0.53
CA ARG A 236 1.73 -9.03 -1.59
C ARG A 236 0.78 -9.48 -2.67
N GLU A 237 0.17 -8.52 -3.34
CA GLU A 237 -0.70 -8.80 -4.48
C GLU A 237 0.13 -9.39 -5.63
N LYS A 238 -0.46 -10.38 -6.32
CA LYS A 238 0.08 -10.88 -7.58
C LYS A 238 -0.33 -9.92 -8.70
N MET A 239 0.65 -9.32 -9.35
CA MET A 239 0.39 -8.38 -10.44
C MET A 239 0.17 -9.14 -11.75
N LEU A 240 -0.86 -8.75 -12.49
CA LEU A 240 -1.16 -9.32 -13.80
C LEU A 240 -0.31 -8.65 -14.87
N SER A 241 0.18 -9.46 -15.81
CA SER A 241 0.86 -8.97 -17.00
C SER A 241 -0.14 -8.85 -18.15
N PHE A 242 -0.31 -7.63 -18.65
CA PHE A 242 -1.16 -7.32 -19.79
C PHE A 242 -0.64 -6.04 -20.47
N PRO A 243 -0.89 -5.84 -21.78
CA PRO A 243 -0.54 -4.60 -22.46
C PRO A 243 -1.03 -3.34 -21.72
N GLY A 244 -0.09 -2.43 -21.40
CA GLY A 244 -0.37 -1.19 -20.66
C GLY A 244 -0.42 -1.33 -19.13
N ASN A 245 -0.05 -2.48 -18.57
CA ASN A 245 -0.06 -2.71 -17.11
C ASN A 245 0.95 -1.86 -16.32
N THR A 246 1.86 -1.16 -16.98
CA THR A 246 2.82 -0.23 -16.38
C THR A 246 2.36 1.23 -16.42
N LEU A 247 1.26 1.55 -17.10
CA LEU A 247 0.77 2.91 -17.21
C LEU A 247 0.40 3.48 -15.83
N PRO A 248 0.79 4.73 -15.51
CA PRO A 248 0.23 5.44 -14.36
C PRO A 248 -1.30 5.42 -14.41
N GLY A 249 -1.95 5.05 -13.30
CA GLY A 249 -3.38 4.74 -13.27
C GLY A 249 -3.67 3.24 -13.07
N VAL A 250 -2.69 2.37 -13.32
CA VAL A 250 -2.73 0.97 -12.87
C VAL A 250 -2.10 0.88 -11.49
N TYR A 251 -2.86 0.38 -10.51
CA TYR A 251 -2.42 0.27 -9.12
C TYR A 251 -2.68 -1.12 -8.56
N GLY A 252 -1.84 -1.56 -7.62
CA GLY A 252 -2.20 -2.65 -6.73
C GLY A 252 -3.33 -2.25 -5.79
N ALA A 253 -4.19 -3.20 -5.39
CA ALA A 253 -5.31 -2.92 -4.50
C ALA A 253 -4.86 -2.29 -3.16
N GLY A 254 -3.73 -2.75 -2.60
CA GLY A 254 -3.15 -2.15 -1.40
C GLY A 254 -2.69 -0.71 -1.60
N ALA A 255 -2.20 -0.34 -2.80
CA ALA A 255 -1.83 1.03 -3.12
C ALA A 255 -3.06 1.94 -3.20
N PHE A 256 -4.09 1.46 -3.88
CA PHE A 256 -5.39 2.12 -3.95
C PHE A 256 -5.96 2.35 -2.54
N GLN A 257 -6.03 1.30 -1.70
CA GLN A 257 -6.51 1.40 -0.32
C GLN A 257 -5.66 2.34 0.55
N THR A 258 -4.35 2.38 0.30
CA THR A 258 -3.44 3.31 0.99
C THR A 258 -3.80 4.75 0.66
N LEU A 259 -3.98 5.07 -0.63
CA LEU A 259 -4.37 6.42 -1.05
C LEU A 259 -5.72 6.82 -0.45
N VAL A 260 -6.76 6.00 -0.61
CA VAL A 260 -8.12 6.43 -0.25
C VAL A 260 -8.43 6.33 1.25
N ASN A 261 -7.86 5.36 1.97
CA ASN A 261 -8.22 5.12 3.38
C ASN A 261 -7.17 5.60 4.39
N ARG A 262 -5.88 5.66 4.01
CA ARG A 262 -4.82 6.17 4.91
C ARG A 262 -4.52 7.63 4.59
N ASP A 263 -4.31 7.93 3.31
CA ASP A 263 -3.83 9.24 2.88
C ASP A 263 -4.98 10.21 2.53
N LEU A 264 -6.22 9.68 2.43
CA LEU A 264 -7.43 10.44 2.07
C LEU A 264 -7.28 11.21 0.74
N VAL A 265 -6.67 10.56 -0.24
CA VAL A 265 -6.47 11.06 -1.61
C VAL A 265 -7.13 10.10 -2.60
N LYS A 266 -7.94 10.63 -3.51
CA LYS A 266 -8.49 9.86 -4.63
C LYS A 266 -7.37 9.45 -5.58
N SER A 267 -7.43 8.25 -6.12
CA SER A 267 -6.52 7.81 -7.19
C SER A 267 -6.93 8.33 -8.57
N SER A 268 -8.24 8.52 -8.76
CA SER A 268 -8.89 8.92 -10.02
C SER A 268 -10.37 9.25 -9.73
N GLU A 269 -11.09 9.75 -10.74
CA GLU A 269 -12.54 9.96 -10.66
C GLU A 269 -13.33 8.67 -10.94
N ARG A 270 -12.74 7.74 -11.70
CA ARG A 270 -13.35 6.48 -12.14
C ARG A 270 -12.31 5.36 -12.13
N VAL A 271 -12.72 4.15 -11.76
CA VAL A 271 -11.86 2.95 -11.69
C VAL A 271 -12.53 1.72 -12.29
N LEU A 272 -11.72 0.86 -12.92
CA LEU A 272 -12.06 -0.52 -13.25
C LEU A 272 -11.33 -1.44 -12.27
N ILE A 273 -12.02 -2.42 -11.70
CA ILE A 273 -11.42 -3.36 -10.73
C ILE A 273 -11.20 -4.71 -11.40
N VAL A 274 -9.97 -5.22 -11.33
CA VAL A 274 -9.61 -6.55 -11.82
C VAL A 274 -9.43 -7.50 -10.63
N GLY A 275 -10.28 -8.53 -10.56
CA GLY A 275 -10.31 -9.54 -9.51
C GLY A 275 -11.58 -9.47 -8.65
N GLY A 276 -12.32 -10.58 -8.56
CA GLY A 276 -13.53 -10.74 -7.77
C GLY A 276 -13.35 -11.46 -6.44
N GLY A 277 -12.10 -11.55 -5.95
CA GLY A 277 -11.80 -11.95 -4.57
C GLY A 277 -12.22 -10.89 -3.54
N ASN A 278 -12.12 -11.22 -2.25
CA ASN A 278 -12.50 -10.30 -1.16
C ASN A 278 -11.85 -8.91 -1.30
N VAL A 279 -10.55 -8.86 -1.65
CA VAL A 279 -9.82 -7.61 -1.81
C VAL A 279 -10.44 -6.72 -2.90
N GLY A 280 -10.78 -7.28 -4.07
CA GLY A 280 -11.38 -6.52 -5.18
C GLY A 280 -12.79 -6.04 -4.85
N LEU A 281 -13.61 -6.91 -4.25
CA LEU A 281 -14.96 -6.52 -3.80
C LEU A 281 -14.90 -5.41 -2.74
N ILE A 282 -13.96 -5.50 -1.79
CA ILE A 282 -13.75 -4.49 -0.75
C ILE A 282 -13.21 -3.18 -1.33
N ALA A 283 -12.29 -3.25 -2.30
CA ALA A 283 -11.79 -2.07 -3.01
C ALA A 283 -12.93 -1.32 -3.72
N GLY A 284 -13.93 -2.02 -4.26
CA GLY A 284 -15.13 -1.40 -4.83
C GLY A 284 -15.89 -0.56 -3.80
N TYR A 285 -16.02 -1.04 -2.55
CA TYR A 285 -16.63 -0.23 -1.49
C TYR A 285 -15.79 0.97 -1.11
N HIS A 286 -14.47 0.81 -1.05
CA HIS A 286 -13.55 1.90 -0.73
C HIS A 286 -13.61 3.00 -1.81
N ALA A 287 -13.72 2.63 -3.09
CA ALA A 287 -13.93 3.58 -4.18
C ALA A 287 -15.23 4.39 -3.98
N ILE A 288 -16.36 3.71 -3.74
CA ILE A 288 -17.65 4.38 -3.53
C ILE A 288 -17.61 5.28 -2.29
N GLN A 289 -17.01 4.83 -1.19
CA GLN A 289 -16.85 5.63 0.04
C GLN A 289 -15.98 6.87 -0.17
N ALA A 290 -14.98 6.78 -1.04
CA ALA A 290 -14.11 7.89 -1.45
C ALA A 290 -14.75 8.78 -2.52
N GLY A 291 -15.97 8.49 -2.98
CA GLY A 291 -16.63 9.24 -4.05
C GLY A 291 -15.94 9.08 -5.40
N ILE A 292 -15.49 7.86 -5.70
CA ILE A 292 -14.91 7.41 -6.97
C ILE A 292 -15.92 6.50 -7.66
N GLU A 293 -16.18 6.72 -8.94
CA GLU A 293 -17.05 5.85 -9.74
C GLU A 293 -16.37 4.50 -10.00
N VAL A 294 -17.08 3.39 -9.79
CA VAL A 294 -16.61 2.06 -10.16
C VAL A 294 -17.26 1.66 -11.49
N ALA A 295 -16.49 1.73 -12.57
CA ALA A 295 -16.94 1.45 -13.92
C ALA A 295 -17.44 0.00 -14.06
N ALA A 296 -16.65 -0.94 -13.56
CA ALA A 296 -17.00 -2.35 -13.42
C ALA A 296 -16.02 -3.06 -12.49
N LEU A 297 -16.40 -4.26 -12.07
CA LEU A 297 -15.49 -5.27 -11.55
C LEU A 297 -15.48 -6.48 -12.47
N ILE A 298 -14.30 -7.01 -12.77
CA ILE A 298 -14.16 -8.24 -13.57
C ILE A 298 -13.56 -9.37 -12.76
N GLU A 299 -14.02 -10.59 -13.02
CA GLU A 299 -13.52 -11.83 -12.44
C GLU A 299 -13.37 -12.86 -13.57
N ALA A 300 -12.20 -13.48 -13.65
CA ALA A 300 -11.91 -14.44 -14.69
C ALA A 300 -12.61 -15.79 -14.44
N LEU A 301 -12.87 -16.12 -13.17
CA LEU A 301 -13.68 -17.27 -12.78
C LEU A 301 -15.16 -17.08 -13.17
N PRO A 302 -15.93 -18.19 -13.30
CA PRO A 302 -17.36 -18.13 -13.57
C PRO A 302 -18.20 -17.51 -12.44
N GLN A 303 -17.60 -17.31 -11.28
CA GLN A 303 -18.21 -16.73 -10.09
C GLN A 303 -17.18 -15.89 -9.34
N VAL A 304 -17.65 -14.93 -8.55
CA VAL A 304 -16.80 -14.18 -7.62
C VAL A 304 -16.17 -15.12 -6.58
N GLY A 305 -14.87 -14.94 -6.32
CA GLY A 305 -14.15 -15.72 -5.30
C GLY A 305 -14.31 -15.15 -3.88
N GLY A 306 -14.74 -13.90 -3.75
CA GLY A 306 -15.01 -13.27 -2.45
C GLY A 306 -16.40 -13.57 -1.90
N TYR A 307 -16.70 -13.07 -0.70
CA TYR A 307 -17.98 -13.31 -0.05
C TYR A 307 -19.16 -12.75 -0.85
N LYS A 308 -20.19 -13.57 -1.04
CA LYS A 308 -21.40 -13.21 -1.80
C LYS A 308 -22.05 -11.91 -1.31
N VAL A 309 -22.07 -11.69 0.01
CA VAL A 309 -22.64 -10.46 0.61
C VAL A 309 -21.95 -9.19 0.12
N HIS A 310 -20.64 -9.26 -0.18
CA HIS A 310 -19.87 -8.15 -0.73
C HIS A 310 -20.13 -7.97 -2.23
N ALA A 311 -20.33 -9.03 -2.99
CA ALA A 311 -20.72 -8.89 -4.40
C ALA A 311 -22.14 -8.32 -4.55
N ASP A 312 -23.10 -8.87 -3.80
CA ASP A 312 -24.51 -8.46 -3.86
C ASP A 312 -24.69 -6.99 -3.54
N LYS A 313 -23.99 -6.48 -2.53
CA LYS A 313 -24.12 -5.08 -2.14
C LYS A 313 -23.39 -4.13 -3.12
N LEU A 314 -22.33 -4.55 -3.82
CA LEU A 314 -21.76 -3.75 -4.92
C LEU A 314 -22.74 -3.64 -6.10
N MET A 315 -23.36 -4.76 -6.49
CA MET A 315 -24.38 -4.77 -7.54
C MET A 315 -25.57 -3.88 -7.20
N ARG A 316 -26.03 -3.89 -5.94
CA ARG A 316 -27.10 -2.99 -5.45
C ARG A 316 -26.71 -1.51 -5.50
N LEU A 317 -25.42 -1.19 -5.41
CA LEU A 317 -24.88 0.15 -5.56
C LEU A 317 -24.63 0.53 -7.04
N GLY A 318 -25.08 -0.31 -7.99
CA GLY A 318 -25.01 -0.05 -9.42
C GLY A 318 -23.71 -0.48 -10.09
N VAL A 319 -22.81 -1.18 -9.39
CA VAL A 319 -21.54 -1.64 -9.97
C VAL A 319 -21.76 -2.93 -10.77
N PRO A 320 -21.52 -2.94 -12.09
CA PRO A 320 -21.60 -4.17 -12.87
C PRO A 320 -20.43 -5.10 -12.52
N ILE A 321 -20.73 -6.39 -12.34
CA ILE A 321 -19.73 -7.44 -12.12
C ILE A 321 -19.76 -8.40 -13.31
N PHE A 322 -18.66 -8.50 -14.04
CA PHE A 322 -18.50 -9.43 -15.16
C PHE A 322 -17.67 -10.63 -14.73
N THR A 323 -18.30 -11.79 -14.61
CA THR A 323 -17.61 -13.08 -14.42
C THR A 323 -17.22 -13.68 -15.77
N ARG A 324 -16.27 -14.61 -15.79
CA ARG A 324 -15.62 -15.08 -17.03
C ARG A 324 -15.03 -13.95 -17.87
N HIS A 325 -14.54 -12.88 -17.26
CA HIS A 325 -13.94 -11.77 -18.00
C HIS A 325 -12.52 -11.49 -17.51
N THR A 326 -11.63 -11.15 -18.43
CA THR A 326 -10.26 -10.72 -18.13
C THR A 326 -9.97 -9.35 -18.74
N ILE A 327 -8.94 -8.69 -18.20
CA ILE A 327 -8.36 -7.49 -18.79
C ILE A 327 -7.53 -7.90 -20.01
N LEU A 328 -7.77 -7.24 -21.15
CA LEU A 328 -6.95 -7.37 -22.35
C LEU A 328 -5.86 -6.31 -22.41
N CYS A 329 -6.21 -5.05 -22.16
CA CYS A 329 -5.26 -3.96 -22.14
C CYS A 329 -5.76 -2.77 -21.33
N ALA A 330 -4.82 -1.94 -20.86
CA ALA A 330 -5.07 -0.55 -20.52
C ALA A 330 -4.42 0.34 -21.58
N ALA A 331 -5.10 1.41 -21.99
CA ALA A 331 -4.63 2.31 -23.04
C ALA A 331 -4.62 3.76 -22.57
N GLY A 332 -3.72 4.53 -23.16
CA GLY A 332 -3.53 5.96 -22.95
C GLY A 332 -2.09 6.37 -23.28
N ALA A 333 -1.88 7.66 -23.56
CA ALA A 333 -0.55 8.16 -23.91
C ALA A 333 0.38 8.17 -22.68
N ASP A 334 0.02 8.94 -21.65
CA ASP A 334 0.87 9.13 -20.47
C ASP A 334 0.33 8.44 -19.20
N ARG A 335 -0.96 8.11 -19.21
CA ARG A 335 -1.67 7.46 -18.10
C ARG A 335 -2.89 6.72 -18.65
N VAL A 336 -3.47 5.84 -17.84
CA VAL A 336 -4.70 5.11 -18.19
C VAL A 336 -5.82 6.10 -18.54
N GLN A 337 -6.38 5.93 -19.73
CA GLN A 337 -7.55 6.66 -20.25
C GLN A 337 -8.71 5.70 -20.54
N SER A 338 -8.41 4.45 -20.91
CA SER A 338 -9.40 3.40 -21.11
C SER A 338 -8.85 2.03 -20.76
N ALA A 339 -9.76 1.07 -20.55
CA ALA A 339 -9.42 -0.32 -20.31
C ALA A 339 -10.34 -1.24 -21.10
N THR A 340 -9.77 -2.21 -21.80
CA THR A 340 -10.53 -3.19 -22.60
C THR A 340 -10.55 -4.53 -21.89
N ILE A 341 -11.75 -5.09 -21.71
CA ILE A 341 -11.98 -6.42 -21.15
C ILE A 341 -12.58 -7.33 -22.22
N ALA A 342 -12.53 -8.65 -22.03
CA ALA A 342 -13.24 -9.60 -22.88
C ALA A 342 -13.62 -10.88 -22.11
N GLU A 343 -14.55 -11.64 -22.66
CA GLU A 343 -15.03 -12.90 -22.10
C GLU A 343 -14.02 -14.04 -22.31
N LEU A 344 -14.00 -14.98 -21.37
CA LEU A 344 -13.19 -16.18 -21.35
C LEU A 344 -14.05 -17.43 -21.55
N ASP A 345 -13.62 -18.30 -22.45
CA ASP A 345 -14.21 -19.63 -22.62
C ASP A 345 -13.84 -20.57 -21.45
N SER A 346 -14.32 -21.82 -21.48
CA SER A 346 -14.01 -22.83 -20.46
C SER A 346 -12.54 -23.28 -20.45
N ARG A 347 -11.76 -22.93 -21.48
CA ARG A 347 -10.33 -23.21 -21.64
C ARG A 347 -9.46 -21.98 -21.37
N TRP A 348 -10.03 -20.90 -20.85
CA TRP A 348 -9.34 -19.63 -20.56
C TRP A 348 -8.83 -18.88 -21.80
N ASN A 349 -9.40 -19.16 -22.98
CA ASN A 349 -9.14 -18.35 -24.16
C ASN A 349 -10.10 -17.16 -24.21
N VAL A 350 -9.60 -16.03 -24.70
CA VAL A 350 -10.42 -14.86 -25.01
C VAL A 350 -11.36 -15.19 -26.16
N ILE A 351 -12.66 -14.88 -26.00
CA ILE A 351 -13.68 -15.06 -27.03
C ILE A 351 -13.70 -13.80 -27.92
N PRO A 352 -13.32 -13.89 -29.21
CA PRO A 352 -13.33 -12.73 -30.11
C PRO A 352 -14.72 -12.13 -30.28
N GLY A 353 -14.83 -10.80 -30.34
CA GLY A 353 -16.09 -10.08 -30.49
C GLY A 353 -16.82 -9.81 -29.16
N THR A 354 -16.25 -10.20 -28.03
CA THR A 354 -16.79 -9.93 -26.68
C THR A 354 -16.12 -8.74 -26.00
N GLU A 355 -15.26 -8.02 -26.72
CA GLU A 355 -14.48 -6.92 -26.19
C GLU A 355 -15.39 -5.76 -25.73
N LYS A 356 -15.11 -5.24 -24.53
CA LYS A 356 -15.77 -4.06 -23.98
C LYS A 356 -14.72 -3.07 -23.50
N CYS A 357 -14.81 -1.85 -24.01
CA CYS A 357 -13.94 -0.75 -23.60
C CYS A 357 -14.67 0.12 -22.57
N PHE A 358 -14.00 0.41 -21.47
CA PHE A 358 -14.47 1.28 -20.39
C PHE A 358 -13.73 2.61 -20.38
#